data_AF-A0A8S0FFY9-F1
#
_entry.id   AF-A0A8S0FFY9-F1
#
_cell.length_a   1.000
_cell.length_b   1.000
_cell.length_c   1.000
_cell.angle_alpha   90.00
_cell.angle_beta   90.00
_cell.angle_gamma   90.00
#
_symmetry.space_group_name_H-M   'P 1'
#
loop_
_entity.id
_entity.type
_entity.pdbx_description
1 polymer ?
#
loop_
_entity_poly.entity_id
_entity_poly.type
_entity_poly.pdbx_seq_one_letter_code
_entity_poly.pdbx_strand_id
1 'polypeptide(L)'
;MRQVQGVLSTINRLPYFLRSLFTSRYDYIRRNKSPVHGFYFLTSTFQRRLWPRIERVNQRHEMNTDASLLFLAERDHYARLPGMNDKELKKFAARISSQLFMMYEELCDAWVDAHGEKESLFTDEAQAHLYGHVAGAARAFNISPLYWKKYRKGQMTTRQAHILPLPACLTMSGGLISLKASVCAGMRRY
;
A
#
# COMPACT_ATOMS: atom_id res chain seq x y z
N MET A 1 2.04 13.67 -33.65
CA MET A 1 3.24 13.43 -32.80
C MET A 1 2.99 13.63 -31.30
N ARG A 2 2.35 14.73 -30.84
CA ARG A 2 2.12 15.00 -29.40
C ARG A 2 1.36 13.89 -28.65
N GLN A 3 0.34 13.29 -29.25
CA GLN A 3 -0.45 12.21 -28.64
C GLN A 3 0.37 10.93 -28.39
N VAL A 4 1.26 10.57 -29.32
CA VAL A 4 2.15 9.39 -29.20
C VAL A 4 3.12 9.57 -28.03
N GLN A 5 3.72 10.75 -27.92
CA GLN A 5 4.62 11.08 -26.82
C GLN A 5 3.90 11.08 -25.47
N GLY A 6 2.65 11.55 -25.43
CA GLY A 6 1.79 11.43 -24.26
C GLY A 6 1.63 9.99 -23.79
N VAL A 7 1.24 9.07 -24.68
CA VAL A 7 1.04 7.65 -24.31
C VAL A 7 2.34 6.97 -23.88
N LEU A 8 3.46 7.24 -24.57
CA LEU A 8 4.76 6.69 -24.18
C LEU A 8 5.21 7.22 -22.82
N SER A 9 4.93 8.49 -22.50
CA SER A 9 5.20 9.04 -21.16
C SER A 9 4.42 8.30 -20.07
N THR A 10 3.16 7.93 -20.35
CA THR A 10 2.33 7.13 -19.44
C THR A 10 2.91 5.73 -19.24
N ILE A 11 3.34 5.07 -20.32
CA ILE A 11 4.00 3.76 -20.24
C ILE A 11 5.30 3.84 -19.42
N ASN A 12 6.08 4.91 -19.57
CA ASN A 12 7.34 5.07 -18.84
C ASN A 12 7.18 5.25 -17.33
N ARG A 13 6.01 5.73 -16.88
CA ARG A 13 5.64 5.88 -15.47
C ARG A 13 5.14 4.58 -14.84
N LEU A 14 4.86 3.54 -15.64
CA LEU A 14 4.42 2.25 -15.12
C LEU A 14 5.55 1.52 -14.39
N PRO A 15 5.20 0.59 -13.47
CA PRO A 15 6.15 -0.35 -12.89
C PRO A 15 6.96 -1.08 -13.97
N TYR A 16 8.24 -1.37 -13.67
CA TYR A 16 9.20 -1.90 -14.65
C TYR A 16 8.67 -3.06 -15.48
N PHE A 17 7.97 -4.02 -14.85
CA PHE A 17 7.45 -5.21 -15.55
C PHE A 17 6.37 -4.89 -16.59
N LEU A 18 5.51 -3.88 -16.34
CA LEU A 18 4.52 -3.43 -17.33
C LEU A 18 5.18 -2.56 -18.39
N ARG A 19 6.07 -1.66 -17.95
CA ARG A 19 6.81 -0.79 -18.87
C ARG A 19 7.60 -1.62 -19.88
N SER A 20 8.34 -2.64 -19.43
CA SER A 20 9.11 -3.51 -20.32
C SER A 20 8.19 -4.26 -21.27
N LEU A 21 7.09 -4.85 -20.78
CA LEU A 21 6.12 -5.57 -21.60
C LEU A 21 5.56 -4.70 -22.74
N PHE A 22 5.06 -3.50 -22.43
CA PHE A 22 4.44 -2.63 -23.42
C PHE A 22 5.45 -1.97 -24.36
N THR A 23 6.62 -1.58 -23.85
CA THR A 23 7.68 -1.00 -24.67
C THR A 23 8.24 -2.03 -25.65
N SER A 24 8.55 -3.25 -25.18
CA SER A 24 9.02 -4.33 -26.06
C SER A 24 7.99 -4.71 -27.13
N ARG A 25 6.70 -4.75 -26.77
CA ARG A 25 5.62 -5.01 -27.74
C ARG A 25 5.51 -3.90 -28.78
N TYR A 26 5.58 -2.64 -28.35
CA TYR A 26 5.56 -1.49 -29.26
C TYR A 26 6.76 -1.51 -30.22
N ASP A 27 7.97 -1.72 -29.71
CA ASP A 27 9.19 -1.77 -30.51
C ASP A 27 9.20 -2.92 -31.51
N TYR A 28 8.64 -4.06 -31.13
CA TYR A 28 8.46 -5.18 -32.05
C TYR A 28 7.51 -4.81 -33.19
N ILE A 29 6.35 -4.21 -32.90
CA ILE A 29 5.37 -3.81 -33.92
C ILE A 29 5.97 -2.74 -34.85
N ARG A 30 6.70 -1.76 -34.29
CA ARG A 30 7.34 -0.70 -35.05
C ARG A 30 8.40 -1.22 -36.02
N ARG A 31 9.17 -2.24 -35.61
CA ARG A 31 10.24 -2.85 -36.43
C ARG A 31 9.72 -3.83 -37.48
N ASN A 32 8.68 -4.61 -37.16
CA ASN A 32 8.28 -5.76 -37.99
C ASN A 32 6.99 -5.54 -38.80
N LYS A 33 6.21 -4.48 -38.53
CA LYS A 33 4.95 -4.21 -39.23
C LYS A 33 5.00 -2.86 -39.94
N SER A 34 4.49 -1.82 -39.31
CA SER A 34 4.57 -0.46 -39.82
C SER A 34 4.40 0.55 -38.68
N PRO A 35 4.85 1.80 -38.87
CA PRO A 35 4.61 2.88 -37.90
C PRO A 35 3.12 3.06 -37.55
N VAL A 36 2.22 2.87 -38.52
CA VAL A 36 0.76 2.96 -38.33
C VAL A 36 0.25 1.90 -37.35
N HIS A 37 0.76 0.67 -37.43
CA HIS A 37 0.39 -0.38 -36.48
C HIS A 37 0.92 -0.07 -35.07
N GLY A 38 2.09 0.55 -34.95
CA GLY A 38 2.61 1.04 -33.67
C GLY A 38 1.69 2.09 -33.05
N PHE A 39 1.23 3.05 -33.86
CA PHE A 39 0.25 4.06 -33.43
C PHE A 39 -1.08 3.44 -32.99
N TYR A 40 -1.60 2.47 -33.74
CA TYR A 40 -2.82 1.75 -33.40
C TYR A 40 -2.69 0.99 -32.07
N PHE A 41 -1.54 0.34 -31.83
CA PHE A 41 -1.27 -0.31 -30.55
C PHE A 41 -1.31 0.67 -29.39
N LEU A 42 -0.65 1.83 -29.50
CA LEU A 42 -0.61 2.81 -28.40
C LEU A 42 -2.00 3.40 -28.10
N THR A 43 -2.76 3.77 -29.14
CA THR A 43 -4.04 4.46 -28.97
C THR A 43 -5.21 3.51 -28.71
N SER A 44 -5.40 2.53 -29.60
CA SER A 44 -6.60 1.68 -29.59
C SER A 44 -6.49 0.47 -28.66
N THR A 45 -5.27 -0.01 -28.42
CA THR A 45 -5.04 -1.15 -27.51
C THR A 45 -4.64 -0.65 -26.14
N PHE A 46 -3.48 0.02 -26.02
CA PHE A 46 -2.98 0.44 -24.72
C PHE A 46 -3.89 1.48 -24.08
N GLN A 47 -4.05 2.66 -24.68
CA GLN A 47 -4.78 3.77 -24.05
C GLN A 47 -6.28 3.48 -23.91
N ARG A 48 -6.94 2.89 -24.92
CA ARG A 48 -8.39 2.66 -24.87
C ARG A 48 -8.81 1.42 -24.08
N ARG A 49 -7.99 0.35 -24.06
CA ARG A 49 -8.40 -0.95 -23.47
C ARG A 49 -7.62 -1.32 -22.22
N LEU A 50 -6.30 -1.13 -22.23
CA LEU A 50 -5.44 -1.60 -21.13
C LEU A 50 -5.33 -0.55 -20.02
N TRP A 51 -5.15 0.72 -20.36
CA TRP A 51 -4.97 1.80 -19.40
C TRP A 51 -6.14 1.93 -18.40
N PRO A 52 -7.42 1.94 -18.81
CA PRO A 52 -8.54 2.03 -17.86
C PRO A 52 -8.63 0.82 -16.91
N ARG A 53 -8.10 -0.35 -17.33
CA ARG A 53 -8.06 -1.54 -16.48
C ARG A 53 -6.96 -1.42 -15.44
N ILE A 54 -5.79 -0.93 -15.83
CA ILE A 54 -4.68 -0.63 -14.91
C ILE A 54 -5.12 0.43 -13.89
N GLU A 55 -5.78 1.49 -14.33
CA GLU A 55 -6.33 2.52 -13.43
C GLU A 55 -7.32 1.93 -12.43
N ARG A 56 -8.22 1.03 -12.87
CA ARG A 56 -9.16 0.38 -11.96
C ARG A 56 -8.47 -0.47 -10.89
N VAL A 57 -7.38 -1.16 -11.27
CA VAL A 57 -6.56 -1.90 -10.30
C VAL A 57 -5.87 -0.94 -9.33
N ASN A 58 -5.29 0.15 -9.83
CA ASN A 58 -4.69 1.18 -8.98
C ASN A 58 -5.70 1.75 -8.00
N GLN A 59 -6.86 2.23 -8.47
CA GLN A 59 -7.94 2.79 -7.64
C GLN A 59 -8.38 1.83 -6.54
N ARG A 60 -8.49 0.53 -6.85
CA ARG A 60 -8.89 -0.48 -5.85
C ARG A 60 -7.84 -0.68 -4.75
N HIS A 61 -6.57 -0.42 -5.06
CA HIS A 61 -5.45 -0.65 -4.16
C HIS A 61 -4.78 0.64 -3.69
N GLU A 62 -5.35 1.80 -4.01
CA GLU A 62 -4.89 3.11 -3.53
C GLU A 62 -4.89 3.16 -2.00
N MET A 63 -3.98 3.97 -1.45
CA MET A 63 -3.91 4.17 -0.01
C MET A 63 -5.26 4.71 0.48
N ASN A 64 -5.80 4.10 1.54
CA ASN A 64 -7.03 4.54 2.15
C ASN A 64 -6.75 5.74 3.07
N THR A 65 -6.84 6.94 2.52
CA THR A 65 -6.63 8.20 3.25
C THR A 65 -7.71 8.46 4.29
N ASP A 66 -8.90 7.89 4.13
CA ASP A 66 -10.00 8.04 5.08
C ASP A 66 -9.74 7.27 6.39
N ALA A 67 -8.91 6.21 6.33
CA ALA A 67 -8.56 5.42 7.50
C ALA A 67 -7.56 6.14 8.41
N SER A 68 -6.60 6.88 7.85
CA SER A 68 -5.67 7.71 8.62
C SER A 68 -4.93 8.71 7.75
N LEU A 69 -4.81 9.93 8.27
CA LEU A 69 -4.01 11.01 7.67
C LEU A 69 -2.53 10.93 8.06
N LEU A 70 -2.15 10.08 9.02
CA LEU A 70 -0.77 9.93 9.50
C LEU A 70 0.20 9.61 8.35
N PHE A 71 -0.27 8.86 7.35
CA PHE A 71 0.55 8.35 6.26
C PHE A 71 0.44 9.14 4.95
N LEU A 72 -0.09 10.36 4.96
CA LEU A 72 -0.25 11.15 3.74
C LEU A 72 1.06 11.36 2.98
N ALA A 73 2.17 11.61 3.70
CA ALA A 73 3.50 11.74 3.11
C ALA A 73 4.01 10.45 2.44
N GLU A 74 3.41 9.31 2.78
CA GLU A 74 3.78 7.98 2.31
C GLU A 74 3.01 7.56 1.05
N ARG A 75 1.99 8.32 0.63
CA ARG A 75 1.11 8.01 -0.50
C ARG A 75 1.89 7.73 -1.79
N ASP A 76 2.83 8.60 -2.14
CA ASP A 76 3.62 8.46 -3.37
C ASP A 76 4.60 7.27 -3.34
N HIS A 77 5.06 6.91 -2.14
CA HIS A 77 5.88 5.71 -1.95
C HIS A 77 5.00 4.47 -2.09
N TYR A 78 3.84 4.46 -1.44
CA TYR A 78 2.89 3.37 -1.53
C TYR A 78 2.37 3.14 -2.96
N ALA A 79 2.13 4.19 -3.75
CA ALA A 79 1.74 4.05 -5.16
C ALA A 79 2.81 3.32 -6.02
N ARG A 80 4.08 3.35 -5.59
CA ARG A 80 5.22 2.69 -6.26
C ARG A 80 5.45 1.25 -5.79
N LEU A 81 4.64 0.75 -4.86
CA LEU A 81 4.76 -0.59 -4.29
C LEU A 81 4.87 -1.74 -5.32
N PRO A 82 4.14 -1.73 -6.45
CA PRO A 82 4.32 -2.75 -7.51
C PRO A 82 5.72 -2.79 -8.13
N GLY A 83 6.44 -1.66 -8.09
CA GLY A 83 7.78 -1.51 -8.66
C GLY A 83 8.93 -1.60 -7.67
N MET A 84 8.67 -1.59 -6.36
CA MET A 84 9.71 -1.63 -5.33
C MET A 84 10.50 -2.94 -5.36
N ASN A 85 11.80 -2.90 -5.13
CA ASN A 85 12.59 -4.10 -4.82
C ASN A 85 12.49 -4.47 -3.32
N ASP A 86 13.02 -5.63 -2.93
CA ASP A 86 12.91 -6.11 -1.54
C ASP A 86 13.61 -5.21 -0.52
N LYS A 87 14.71 -4.56 -0.91
CA LYS A 87 15.44 -3.61 -0.05
C LYS A 87 14.61 -2.35 0.19
N GLU A 88 14.02 -1.81 -0.87
CA GLU A 88 13.10 -0.66 -0.80
C GLU A 88 11.86 -1.00 0.02
N LEU A 89 11.29 -2.20 -0.19
CA LEU A 89 10.12 -2.66 0.54
C LEU A 89 10.39 -2.80 2.04
N LYS A 90 11.54 -3.36 2.43
CA LYS A 90 11.96 -3.44 3.84
C LYS A 90 12.14 -2.06 4.46
N LYS A 91 12.80 -1.12 3.76
CA LYS A 91 12.95 0.26 4.24
C LYS A 91 11.61 0.95 4.40
N PHE A 92 10.70 0.75 3.45
CA PHE A 92 9.36 1.30 3.51
C PHE A 92 8.57 0.74 4.70
N ALA A 93 8.56 -0.59 4.87
CA ALA A 93 7.92 -1.24 6.02
C ALA A 93 8.50 -0.76 7.35
N ALA A 94 9.83 -0.60 7.45
CA ALA A 94 10.48 -0.06 8.64
C ALA A 94 10.02 1.37 8.95
N ARG A 95 9.97 2.25 7.94
CA ARG A 95 9.49 3.63 8.12
C ARG A 95 8.04 3.70 8.59
N ILE A 96 7.15 2.89 8.02
CA ILE A 96 5.75 2.81 8.48
C ILE A 96 5.68 2.30 9.91
N SER A 97 6.50 1.31 10.26
CA SER A 97 6.54 0.75 11.61
C SER A 97 7.04 1.77 12.64
N SER A 98 8.05 2.58 12.29
CA SER A 98 8.49 3.69 13.15
C SER A 98 7.39 4.72 13.35
N GLN A 99 6.63 5.08 12.32
CA GLN A 99 5.50 6.02 12.45
C GLN A 99 4.38 5.47 13.34
N LEU A 100 4.04 4.18 13.19
CA LEU A 100 3.08 3.52 14.07
C LEU A 100 3.57 3.43 15.52
N PHE A 101 4.86 3.22 15.71
CA PHE A 101 5.47 3.16 17.04
C PHE A 101 5.45 4.53 17.73
N MET A 102 5.83 5.61 17.03
CA MET A 102 5.73 6.97 17.58
C MET A 102 4.30 7.32 17.97
N MET A 103 3.31 7.01 17.12
CA MET A 103 1.91 7.21 17.47
C MET A 103 1.48 6.39 18.70
N TYR A 104 1.99 5.16 18.84
CA TYR A 104 1.73 4.35 20.03
C TYR A 104 2.31 4.99 21.30
N GLU A 105 3.54 5.51 21.25
CA GLU A 105 4.16 6.20 22.39
C GLU A 105 3.37 7.45 22.77
N GLU A 106 2.99 8.29 21.79
CA GLU A 106 2.15 9.47 22.03
C GLU A 106 0.81 9.11 22.66
N LEU A 107 0.18 8.01 22.24
CA LEU A 107 -1.07 7.54 22.83
C LEU A 107 -0.88 6.99 24.25
N CYS A 108 0.25 6.35 24.54
CA CYS A 108 0.58 5.92 25.90
C CYS A 108 0.75 7.11 26.83
N ASP A 109 1.50 8.12 26.40
CA ASP A 109 1.73 9.34 27.17
C ASP A 109 0.39 10.06 27.43
N ALA A 110 -0.43 10.26 26.40
CA ALA A 110 -1.75 10.88 26.54
C ALA A 110 -2.69 10.08 27.46
N TRP A 111 -2.61 8.75 27.46
CA TRP A 111 -3.39 7.91 28.36
C TRP A 111 -2.95 8.09 29.81
N VAL A 112 -1.63 8.08 30.06
CA VAL A 112 -1.06 8.27 31.40
C VAL A 112 -1.38 9.67 31.92
N ASP A 113 -1.30 10.71 31.08
CA ASP A 113 -1.68 12.07 31.47
C ASP A 113 -3.16 12.16 31.90
N ALA A 114 -4.03 11.36 31.29
CA ALA A 114 -5.46 11.33 31.62
C ALA A 114 -5.80 10.45 32.85
N HIS A 115 -5.05 9.38 33.10
CA HIS A 115 -5.37 8.36 34.11
C HIS A 115 -4.36 8.27 35.27
N GLY A 116 -3.30 9.09 35.25
CA GLY A 116 -2.35 9.32 36.34
C GLY A 116 -1.22 8.29 36.47
N GLU A 117 -1.47 7.01 36.25
CA GLU A 117 -0.52 5.92 36.52
C GLU A 117 -0.15 5.12 35.27
N LYS A 118 1.13 4.71 35.14
CA LYS A 118 1.60 3.87 34.03
C LYS A 118 1.00 2.47 34.07
N GLU A 119 0.63 2.00 35.25
CA GLU A 119 -0.02 0.73 35.54
C GLU A 119 -1.38 0.65 34.85
N SER A 120 -2.05 1.79 34.65
CA SER A 120 -3.33 1.88 33.94
C SER A 120 -3.23 1.44 32.47
N LEU A 121 -2.03 1.52 31.86
CA LEU A 121 -1.77 1.08 30.49
C LEU A 121 -1.96 -0.43 30.32
N PHE A 122 -1.85 -1.22 31.38
CA PHE A 122 -1.94 -2.68 31.31
C PHE A 122 -3.36 -3.22 31.52
N THR A 123 -4.35 -2.32 31.57
CA THR A 123 -5.76 -2.70 31.61
C THR A 123 -6.28 -3.13 30.23
N ASP A 124 -7.30 -3.99 30.20
CA ASP A 124 -7.94 -4.41 28.95
C ASP A 124 -8.50 -3.20 28.16
N GLU A 125 -9.00 -2.19 28.89
CA GLU A 125 -9.54 -0.97 28.30
C GLU A 125 -8.46 -0.13 27.61
N ALA A 126 -7.36 0.16 28.32
CA ALA A 126 -6.24 0.91 27.76
C ALA A 126 -5.65 0.18 26.54
N GLN A 127 -5.43 -1.13 26.65
CA GLN A 127 -4.87 -1.91 25.55
C GLN A 127 -5.82 -2.01 24.36
N ALA A 128 -7.13 -2.10 24.58
CA ALA A 128 -8.12 -2.04 23.50
C ALA A 128 -8.13 -0.67 22.81
N HIS A 129 -8.06 0.43 23.59
CA HIS A 129 -7.98 1.79 23.08
C HIS A 129 -6.72 2.00 22.22
N LEU A 130 -5.54 1.71 22.77
CA LEU A 130 -4.26 1.83 22.08
C LEU A 130 -4.21 1.00 20.80
N TYR A 131 -4.61 -0.28 20.89
CA TYR A 131 -4.70 -1.15 19.72
C TYR A 131 -5.67 -0.59 18.68
N GLY A 132 -6.83 -0.09 19.09
CA GLY A 132 -7.86 0.44 18.20
C GLY A 132 -7.34 1.56 17.30
N HIS A 133 -6.60 2.49 17.88
CA HIS A 133 -5.98 3.60 17.15
C HIS A 133 -4.84 3.11 16.24
N VAL A 134 -3.90 2.30 16.75
CA VAL A 134 -2.76 1.82 15.97
C VAL A 134 -3.19 0.89 14.82
N ALA A 135 -4.05 -0.08 15.12
CA ALA A 135 -4.61 -0.99 14.14
C ALA A 135 -5.51 -0.23 13.14
N GLY A 136 -6.30 0.75 13.60
CA GLY A 136 -7.09 1.62 12.75
C GLY A 136 -6.24 2.35 11.72
N ALA A 137 -5.13 2.96 12.17
CA ALA A 137 -4.23 3.69 11.30
C ALA A 137 -3.54 2.79 10.27
N ALA A 138 -3.11 1.60 10.67
CA ALA A 138 -2.46 0.63 9.78
C ALA A 138 -3.37 0.21 8.60
N ARG A 139 -4.70 0.36 8.71
CA ARG A 139 -5.63 0.08 7.61
C ARG A 139 -5.52 1.06 6.44
N ALA A 140 -4.83 2.18 6.58
CA ALA A 140 -4.51 3.07 5.46
C ALA A 140 -3.78 2.32 4.33
N PHE A 141 -3.02 1.26 4.66
CA PHE A 141 -2.30 0.43 3.71
C PHE A 141 -3.13 -0.71 3.12
N ASN A 142 -4.46 -0.73 3.32
CA ASN A 142 -5.36 -1.83 2.95
C ASN A 142 -4.95 -3.20 3.56
N ILE A 143 -4.22 -3.17 4.66
CA ILE A 143 -3.82 -4.37 5.43
C ILE A 143 -4.82 -4.54 6.57
N SER A 144 -5.13 -5.80 6.90
CA SER A 144 -5.94 -6.13 8.08
C SER A 144 -5.01 -6.48 9.25
N PRO A 145 -5.00 -5.69 10.33
CA PRO A 145 -4.20 -5.98 11.52
C PRO A 145 -4.59 -7.31 12.17
N LEU A 146 -3.62 -7.95 12.82
CA LEU A 146 -3.84 -9.21 13.52
C LEU A 146 -4.87 -9.03 14.64
N TYR A 147 -5.86 -9.92 14.74
CA TYR A 147 -6.99 -9.86 15.69
C TYR A 147 -8.04 -8.75 15.46
N TRP A 148 -7.99 -8.00 14.34
CA TRP A 148 -8.96 -6.94 14.06
C TRP A 148 -10.43 -7.37 14.13
N LYS A 149 -10.74 -8.59 13.65
CA LYS A 149 -12.10 -9.17 13.73
C LYS A 149 -12.56 -9.42 15.17
N LYS A 150 -11.64 -9.77 16.09
CA LYS A 150 -11.94 -9.99 17.51
C LYS A 150 -12.08 -8.65 18.24
N TYR A 151 -11.20 -7.70 17.94
CA TYR A 151 -11.28 -6.32 18.42
C TYR A 151 -12.66 -5.72 18.11
N ARG A 152 -13.11 -5.82 16.85
CA ARG A 152 -14.43 -5.35 16.41
C ARG A 152 -15.63 -6.00 17.11
N LYS A 153 -15.43 -7.16 17.76
CA LYS A 153 -16.47 -7.87 18.52
C LYS A 153 -16.36 -7.61 20.03
N GLY A 154 -15.40 -6.79 20.49
CA GLY A 154 -15.13 -6.58 21.91
C GLY A 154 -14.54 -7.81 22.62
N GLN A 155 -14.00 -8.78 21.87
CA GLN A 155 -13.52 -10.06 22.40
C GLN A 155 -11.99 -10.13 22.45
N MET A 156 -11.31 -8.98 22.51
CA MET A 156 -9.86 -8.92 22.51
C MET A 156 -9.34 -8.93 23.95
N THR A 157 -8.32 -9.75 24.21
CA THR A 157 -7.68 -9.81 25.53
C THR A 157 -6.41 -8.96 25.56
N THR A 158 -6.01 -8.46 26.74
CA THR A 158 -4.73 -7.74 26.96
C THR A 158 -3.53 -8.44 26.31
N ARG A 159 -3.42 -9.78 26.43
CA ARG A 159 -2.32 -10.54 25.81
C ARG A 159 -2.32 -10.49 24.29
N GLN A 160 -3.49 -10.37 23.65
CA GLN A 160 -3.60 -10.27 22.19
C GLN A 160 -3.33 -8.84 21.69
N ALA A 161 -3.68 -7.84 22.50
CA ALA A 161 -3.47 -6.42 22.22
C ALA A 161 -1.99 -6.01 22.35
N HIS A 162 -1.34 -6.47 23.42
CA HIS A 162 0.08 -6.19 23.73
C HIS A 162 1.06 -6.73 22.68
N ILE A 163 0.59 -7.59 21.77
CA ILE A 163 1.39 -8.13 20.66
C ILE A 163 1.55 -7.10 19.53
N LEU A 164 0.95 -5.90 19.53
CA LEU A 164 1.13 -4.98 18.40
C LEU A 164 2.50 -4.29 18.26
N PRO A 165 3.17 -3.78 19.32
CA PRO A 165 4.34 -2.92 19.15
C PRO A 165 5.62 -3.64 18.66
N LEU A 166 5.81 -4.93 18.93
CA LEU A 166 7.02 -5.68 18.56
C LEU A 166 6.99 -6.39 17.17
N PRO A 167 5.87 -6.98 16.71
CA PRO A 167 5.73 -7.62 15.40
C PRO A 167 5.02 -6.75 14.35
N ALA A 168 4.69 -5.48 14.61
CA ALA A 168 4.17 -4.57 13.59
C ALA A 168 5.07 -4.54 12.35
N CYS A 169 6.40 -4.55 12.53
CA CYS A 169 7.34 -4.55 11.42
C CYS A 169 7.25 -5.83 10.55
N LEU A 170 7.08 -7.00 11.17
CA LEU A 170 6.95 -8.29 10.48
C LEU A 170 5.58 -8.45 9.81
N THR A 171 4.52 -8.02 10.49
CA THR A 171 3.14 -8.08 9.95
C THR A 171 2.93 -7.06 8.83
N MET A 172 3.50 -5.86 8.93
CA MET A 172 3.47 -4.86 7.87
C MET A 172 4.31 -5.30 6.67
N SER A 173 5.49 -5.88 6.89
CA SER A 173 6.30 -6.45 5.80
C SER A 173 5.54 -7.54 5.05
N GLY A 174 4.97 -8.52 5.77
CA GLY A 174 4.19 -9.61 5.16
C GLY A 174 2.92 -9.12 4.46
N GLY A 175 2.20 -8.17 5.07
CA GLY A 175 1.00 -7.56 4.50
C GLY A 175 1.30 -6.77 3.22
N LEU A 176 2.36 -5.95 3.22
CA LEU A 176 2.78 -5.19 2.04
C LEU A 176 3.29 -6.11 0.92
N ILE A 177 3.97 -7.23 1.24
CA ILE A 177 4.36 -8.25 0.26
C ILE A 177 3.12 -8.89 -0.38
N SER A 178 2.14 -9.31 0.43
CA SER A 178 0.91 -9.92 -0.06
C SER A 178 0.11 -8.96 -0.94
N LEU A 179 0.00 -7.70 -0.50
CA LEU A 179 -0.66 -6.64 -1.25
C LEU A 179 0.06 -6.38 -2.57
N LYS A 180 1.40 -6.26 -2.56
CA LYS A 180 2.21 -6.11 -3.77
C LYS A 180 1.96 -7.26 -4.76
N ALA A 181 1.94 -8.49 -4.28
CA ALA A 181 1.64 -9.65 -5.10
C ALA A 181 0.24 -9.58 -5.70
N SER A 182 -0.77 -9.17 -4.91
CA SER A 182 -2.15 -9.01 -5.36
C SER A 182 -2.29 -7.93 -6.45
N VAL A 183 -1.70 -6.75 -6.24
CA VAL A 183 -1.71 -5.66 -7.23
C VAL A 183 -1.00 -6.07 -8.51
N CYS A 184 0.19 -6.66 -8.40
CA CYS A 184 0.94 -7.14 -9.56
C CYS A 184 0.19 -8.24 -10.31
N ALA A 185 -0.47 -9.17 -9.62
CA ALA A 185 -1.28 -10.21 -10.23
C ALA A 185 -2.50 -9.62 -10.95
N GLY A 186 -3.19 -8.65 -10.34
CA GLY A 186 -4.29 -7.92 -10.95
C GLY A 186 -3.88 -7.19 -12.23
N MET A 187 -2.71 -6.54 -12.21
CA MET A 187 -2.14 -5.86 -13.37
C MET A 187 -1.73 -6.81 -14.51
N ARG A 188 -1.30 -8.05 -14.19
CA ARG A 188 -0.85 -9.05 -15.18
C ARG A 188 -1.96 -9.82 -15.87
N ARG A 189 -3.20 -9.76 -15.36
CA ARG A 189 -4.35 -10.46 -15.98
C ARG A 189 -4.89 -9.77 -17.24
N TYR A 190 -4.22 -8.71 -17.71
CA TYR A 190 -4.67 -7.86 -18.81
C TYR A 190 -3.53 -7.55 -19.78
#